data_AF-A0A182T7G0-F1
#
_entry.id   AF-A0A182T7G0-F1
#
_cell.length_a   1.000
_cell.length_b   1.000
_cell.length_c   1.000
_cell.angle_alpha   90.00
_cell.angle_beta   90.00
_cell.angle_gamma   90.00
#
_symmetry.space_group_name_H-M   'P 1'
#
loop_
_entity.id
_entity.type
_entity.pdbx_description
1 polymer ?
#
loop_
_entity_poly.entity_id
_entity_poly.type
_entity_poly.pdbx_seq_one_letter_code
_entity_poly.pdbx_strand_id
1 'polypeptide(L)'
;MGNYCSSGQTKKDKDNVSEKSEESPSYQLADKGKSKANDVKEAPLAAPEVTSDASGTGQVSNSSNATNGCNSSNVPGGADGARAQPKALQNVQSMTLSDSTTNSPMTVSPPCDIPLVHQNLPQNLTPLYGKPTTNRRTDKYKKIVLYILAADDGFQTEKAMLREVFKALNQKCQSRGFELHVADLHVLQPKGNSFDVNKWFSGPLEAQGGHELAANCLAEIARQSCDSYLIPVLFLGGTLGDPLLPLTIESQDFVAALQMAERNPSERAILEKWYVLDDKSQPACYRLNATATPAMSSEESQKELALLLQTLIDIFSKELRDSYLTTVVEQEINNTVLISQELSKRCIWIQSAVAAPKSEGLSSVEAEMVRRLSNIQNDLKNQLSEKHIIRIPANIAQQQQEQFGTMLDTCLSHEIDSIIDEHISKYSIPHCTYGVDRRLLSELEEVNRHSRVLNENCANFSTTERVREYLTSARGKPLVVYGSMGAGKSVFMAKLSQNLHTWLPESHLVMR
;
A
#
# COMPACT_ATOMS: atom_id res chain seq x y z
N MET A 1 -9.49 54.62 -2.52
CA MET A 1 -10.67 55.52 -2.64
C MET A 1 -11.93 54.67 -2.47
N GLY A 2 -12.75 54.97 -1.44
CA GLY A 2 -14.13 54.50 -1.21
C GLY A 2 -14.29 53.00 -0.91
N ASN A 3 -14.36 52.53 0.34
CA ASN A 3 -15.53 52.52 1.26
C ASN A 3 -16.86 52.06 0.65
N TYR A 4 -17.38 50.91 1.11
CA TYR A 4 -18.71 50.80 1.71
C TYR A 4 -18.75 49.66 2.73
N CYS A 5 -19.13 50.02 3.96
CA CYS A 5 -19.45 49.15 5.08
C CYS A 5 -20.93 48.73 5.01
N SER A 6 -21.29 47.55 5.51
CA SER A 6 -22.41 47.45 6.47
C SER A 6 -22.34 46.19 7.32
N SER A 7 -22.61 46.39 8.60
CA SER A 7 -22.46 45.51 9.74
C SER A 7 -23.81 45.02 10.26
N GLY A 8 -23.85 43.83 10.85
CA GLY A 8 -24.93 43.39 11.72
C GLY A 8 -24.44 42.32 12.70
N GLN A 9 -23.86 42.75 13.81
CA GLN A 9 -23.54 41.91 14.97
C GLN A 9 -24.74 41.85 15.93
N THR A 10 -25.01 40.67 16.48
CA THR A 10 -25.41 40.52 17.88
C THR A 10 -24.70 39.30 18.49
N LYS A 11 -23.82 39.60 19.47
CA LYS A 11 -23.18 38.71 20.46
C LYS A 11 -24.26 38.12 21.40
N LYS A 12 -24.08 36.98 22.10
CA LYS A 12 -23.11 36.77 23.20
C LYS A 12 -23.14 35.31 23.70
N ASP A 13 -21.94 34.82 24.01
CA ASP A 13 -21.47 34.06 25.19
C ASP A 13 -22.14 32.69 25.50
N LYS A 14 -21.43 31.58 25.76
CA LYS A 14 -20.19 31.45 26.53
C LYS A 14 -19.60 30.02 26.46
N ASP A 15 -18.29 29.95 26.25
CA ASP A 15 -17.27 29.04 26.79
C ASP A 15 -17.65 27.61 27.26
N ASN A 16 -16.97 26.60 26.69
CA ASN A 16 -16.04 25.82 27.50
C ASN A 16 -14.90 25.22 26.66
N VAL A 17 -13.69 25.69 26.96
CA VAL A 17 -12.40 25.14 26.58
C VAL A 17 -12.17 23.88 27.42
N SER A 18 -11.83 22.76 26.78
CA SER A 18 -11.13 21.66 27.44
C SER A 18 -10.00 21.18 26.54
N GLU A 19 -8.80 21.68 26.85
CA GLU A 19 -7.53 21.04 26.54
C GLU A 19 -7.44 19.68 27.26
N LYS A 20 -6.67 18.75 26.65
CA LYS A 20 -6.15 17.43 27.09
C LYS A 20 -6.52 16.38 26.04
N SER A 21 -5.60 15.65 25.42
CA SER A 21 -4.16 15.48 25.65
C SER A 21 -3.63 14.70 24.45
N GLU A 22 -2.85 15.36 23.59
CA GLU A 22 -2.01 14.70 22.59
C GLU A 22 -0.71 14.28 23.28
N GLU A 23 -0.60 13.01 23.66
CA GLU A 23 0.68 12.44 24.09
C GLU A 23 0.65 10.92 23.85
N SER A 24 0.94 10.51 22.62
CA SER A 24 1.32 9.13 22.31
C SER A 24 2.85 9.01 22.48
N PRO A 25 3.37 8.20 23.41
CA PRO A 25 4.81 8.10 23.63
C PRO A 25 5.52 7.42 22.46
N SER A 26 6.60 8.07 22.03
CA SER A 26 7.59 7.56 21.08
C SER A 26 8.21 6.24 21.57
N TYR A 27 8.20 5.24 20.68
CA TYR A 27 8.91 3.96 20.82
C TYR A 27 10.41 4.20 21.05
N GLN A 28 10.91 3.92 22.26
CA GLN A 28 12.33 3.63 22.51
C GLN A 28 12.45 2.33 23.29
N LEU A 29 13.05 1.32 22.64
CA LEU A 29 13.35 0.02 23.24
C LEU A 29 14.45 0.17 24.31
N ALA A 30 14.15 -0.26 25.53
CA ALA A 30 15.14 -0.55 26.56
C ALA A 30 15.24 -2.07 26.73
N ASP A 31 16.40 -2.62 26.36
CA ASP A 31 16.66 -4.05 26.28
C ASP A 31 17.35 -4.55 27.57
N LYS A 32 16.71 -5.46 28.33
CA LYS A 32 17.36 -6.24 29.41
C LYS A 32 16.74 -7.64 29.58
N GLY A 33 17.31 -8.62 28.89
CA GLY A 33 18.00 -9.78 29.51
C GLY A 33 17.23 -10.97 30.12
N LYS A 34 17.26 -12.08 29.35
CA LYS A 34 17.47 -13.52 29.70
C LYS A 34 16.34 -14.37 30.31
N SER A 35 15.81 -15.31 29.49
CA SER A 35 15.84 -16.76 29.78
C SER A 35 15.54 -17.60 28.52
N LYS A 36 16.20 -18.77 28.39
CA LYS A 36 16.14 -19.72 27.27
C LYS A 36 14.95 -20.68 27.39
N ALA A 37 14.19 -20.89 26.32
CA ALA A 37 13.55 -22.16 25.96
C ALA A 37 13.19 -22.15 24.46
N ASN A 38 13.31 -23.32 23.81
CA ASN A 38 13.03 -23.53 22.39
C ASN A 38 11.54 -23.39 22.10
N ASP A 39 11.17 -22.51 21.17
CA ASP A 39 9.98 -22.69 20.33
C ASP A 39 10.04 -21.83 19.06
N VAL A 40 9.36 -22.31 18.03
CA VAL A 40 9.38 -21.82 16.64
C VAL A 40 9.10 -20.31 16.58
N LYS A 41 10.08 -19.55 16.08
CA LYS A 41 9.94 -18.11 15.78
C LYS A 41 9.03 -17.89 14.57
N GLU A 42 7.81 -17.42 14.79
CA GLU A 42 7.08 -16.66 13.78
C GLU A 42 7.65 -15.24 13.65
N ALA A 43 7.63 -14.71 12.43
CA ALA A 43 8.26 -13.44 12.07
C ALA A 43 7.40 -12.24 12.49
N PRO A 44 8.02 -11.10 12.85
CA PRO A 44 7.28 -9.88 13.18
C PRO A 44 6.68 -9.22 11.93
N LEU A 45 5.55 -8.55 12.18
CA LEU A 45 4.63 -7.85 11.29
C LEU A 45 5.33 -6.86 10.35
N ALA A 46 4.83 -6.75 9.11
CA ALA A 46 5.12 -5.66 8.21
C ALA A 46 4.53 -4.36 8.81
N ALA A 47 5.38 -3.38 9.07
CA ALA A 47 4.93 -2.06 9.51
C ALA A 47 4.20 -1.35 8.34
N PRO A 48 3.12 -0.61 8.59
CA PRO A 48 2.55 0.30 7.61
C PRO A 48 3.53 1.46 7.38
N GLU A 49 3.96 1.67 6.13
CA GLU A 49 4.76 2.84 5.78
C GLU A 49 3.91 4.11 5.89
N VAL A 50 4.42 5.08 6.65
CA VAL A 50 3.81 6.39 6.88
C VAL A 50 3.87 7.20 5.59
N THR A 51 2.73 7.45 4.96
CA THR A 51 2.59 8.44 3.88
C THR A 51 2.56 9.83 4.51
N SER A 52 3.62 10.61 4.31
CA SER A 52 3.68 12.02 4.72
C SER A 52 3.87 12.89 3.48
N ASP A 53 2.77 13.49 3.02
CA ASP A 53 2.78 14.60 2.07
C ASP A 53 1.91 15.73 2.63
N ALA A 54 2.57 16.68 3.30
CA ALA A 54 2.01 18.00 3.58
C ALA A 54 3.04 19.05 3.16
N SER A 55 2.97 19.48 1.90
CA SER A 55 3.66 20.68 1.43
C SER A 55 2.73 21.89 1.62
N GLY A 56 2.83 22.53 2.78
CA GLY A 56 2.20 23.81 3.08
C GLY A 56 3.21 24.94 2.98
N THR A 57 3.02 25.82 2.01
CA THR A 57 3.73 27.10 1.83
C THR A 57 3.62 28.00 3.05
N GLY A 58 4.74 28.50 3.57
CA GLY A 58 4.76 29.57 4.58
C GLY A 58 6.16 30.18 4.75
N GLN A 59 6.36 31.37 4.20
CA GLN A 59 7.51 32.23 4.51
C GLN A 59 7.44 32.67 5.98
N VAL A 60 8.53 32.51 6.73
CA VAL A 60 8.81 33.35 7.91
C VAL A 60 10.31 33.65 7.97
N SER A 61 10.62 34.91 7.72
CA SER A 61 11.86 35.60 8.07
C SER A 61 11.93 35.80 9.58
N ASN A 62 13.08 35.54 10.22
CA ASN A 62 13.80 36.53 11.02
C ASN A 62 15.05 35.97 11.72
N SER A 63 15.99 36.90 11.83
CA SER A 63 17.27 36.90 12.54
C SER A 63 17.17 36.69 14.06
N SER A 64 18.22 36.14 14.66
CA SER A 64 18.95 36.76 15.78
C SER A 64 20.15 35.93 16.27
N ASN A 65 21.12 36.68 16.82
CA ASN A 65 22.48 36.33 17.24
C ASN A 65 22.58 35.40 18.46
N ALA A 66 23.72 34.69 18.58
CA ALA A 66 24.57 34.62 19.78
C ALA A 66 25.94 34.01 19.42
N THR A 67 27.02 34.78 19.21
CA THR A 67 28.09 35.18 20.17
C THR A 67 28.72 34.07 21.02
N ASN A 68 30.01 33.77 20.73
CA ASN A 68 31.17 33.57 21.62
C ASN A 68 32.21 32.69 20.89
N GLY A 69 33.50 33.01 20.77
CA GLY A 69 34.32 34.09 21.30
C GLY A 69 35.80 33.70 21.17
N CYS A 70 36.68 34.72 21.09
CA CYS A 70 38.14 34.68 21.28
C CYS A 70 38.99 33.87 20.27
N ASN A 71 40.17 34.30 19.81
CA ASN A 71 40.96 35.49 20.12
C ASN A 71 42.06 35.65 19.04
N SER A 72 42.41 36.90 18.76
CA SER A 72 43.77 37.43 18.54
C SER A 72 44.62 36.84 17.38
N SER A 73 45.27 37.58 16.49
CA SER A 73 45.67 39.00 16.47
C SER A 73 46.44 39.27 15.16
N ASN A 74 46.31 40.50 14.64
CA ASN A 74 47.25 41.28 13.81
C ASN A 74 47.59 40.76 12.38
N VAL A 75 47.10 41.36 11.27
CA VAL A 75 47.43 42.68 10.65
C VAL A 75 48.85 42.69 10.03
N PRO A 76 49.12 43.30 8.86
CA PRO A 76 48.42 43.34 7.57
C PRO A 76 49.39 43.25 6.34
N GLY A 77 48.84 43.26 5.12
CA GLY A 77 49.35 44.18 4.10
C GLY A 77 50.17 43.63 2.92
N GLY A 78 49.95 44.28 1.78
CA GLY A 78 50.87 44.36 0.62
C GLY A 78 50.55 43.36 -0.49
N ALA A 79 49.65 43.67 -1.41
CA ALA A 79 49.85 44.51 -2.60
C ALA A 79 50.58 43.80 -3.76
N ASP A 80 49.84 43.75 -4.87
CA ASP A 80 50.25 43.79 -6.28
C ASP A 80 51.13 42.69 -6.91
N GLY A 81 50.64 42.26 -8.09
CA GLY A 81 51.51 42.27 -9.27
C GLY A 81 51.67 40.96 -10.04
N ALA A 82 50.74 40.73 -10.98
CA ALA A 82 50.99 40.33 -12.36
C ALA A 82 51.83 39.06 -12.72
N ARG A 83 51.15 38.22 -13.53
CA ARG A 83 51.61 37.63 -14.82
C ARG A 83 52.20 36.21 -14.84
N ALA A 84 51.49 35.37 -15.62
CA ALA A 84 51.94 34.33 -16.56
C ALA A 84 52.62 33.03 -16.04
N GLN A 85 51.86 31.93 -16.21
CA GLN A 85 52.17 30.58 -16.74
C GLN A 85 53.62 30.16 -17.08
N PRO A 86 53.90 28.86 -17.37
CA PRO A 86 53.35 27.57 -16.90
C PRO A 86 54.50 26.59 -16.53
N LYS A 87 54.24 25.46 -15.85
CA LYS A 87 54.94 24.15 -16.09
C LYS A 87 54.53 23.02 -15.14
N ALA A 88 54.15 21.92 -15.79
CA ALA A 88 54.59 20.54 -15.58
C ALA A 88 54.46 19.88 -14.18
N LEU A 89 53.56 18.89 -14.15
CA LEU A 89 53.80 17.48 -13.78
C LEU A 89 54.84 17.21 -12.67
N GLN A 90 54.38 16.72 -11.51
CA GLN A 90 54.72 15.38 -10.99
C GLN A 90 54.16 15.12 -9.58
N ASN A 91 53.82 13.84 -9.37
CA ASN A 91 53.77 13.10 -8.12
C ASN A 91 52.52 13.27 -7.23
N VAL A 92 51.63 12.28 -7.16
CA VAL A 92 51.76 10.93 -6.54
C VAL A 92 51.61 11.00 -5.01
N GLN A 93 50.48 10.46 -4.56
CA GLN A 93 50.18 9.89 -3.23
C GLN A 93 50.03 10.85 -2.04
N SER A 94 48.81 10.90 -1.49
CA SER A 94 48.50 10.31 -0.18
C SER A 94 47.00 10.22 0.04
N MET A 95 46.51 8.98 0.11
CA MET A 95 45.13 8.68 0.51
C MET A 95 45.03 8.78 2.03
N THR A 96 43.99 9.46 2.52
CA THR A 96 43.43 9.20 3.84
C THR A 96 41.97 8.82 3.63
N LEU A 97 41.70 7.52 3.76
CA LEU A 97 40.38 6.92 3.72
C LEU A 97 39.61 7.34 4.98
N SER A 98 38.43 7.91 4.81
CA SER A 98 37.43 8.06 5.87
C SER A 98 36.19 7.27 5.47
N ASP A 99 35.85 6.32 6.33
CA ASP A 99 34.78 5.34 6.20
C ASP A 99 33.40 5.98 5.99
N SER A 100 32.66 5.52 4.99
CA SER A 100 31.23 5.77 4.85
C SER A 100 30.57 4.60 4.12
N THR A 101 29.73 3.88 4.87
CA THR A 101 28.97 2.69 4.45
C THR A 101 27.72 3.09 3.66
N THR A 102 27.86 3.29 2.35
CA THR A 102 26.73 3.34 1.40
C THR A 102 27.15 2.68 0.09
N ASN A 103 26.86 1.38 -0.06
CA ASN A 103 27.39 0.57 -1.17
C ASN A 103 26.33 0.34 -2.26
N SER A 104 25.94 1.41 -2.95
CA SER A 104 25.46 1.35 -4.34
C SER A 104 26.60 0.89 -5.26
N PRO A 105 26.34 0.36 -6.48
CA PRO A 105 27.43 0.02 -7.41
C PRO A 105 28.32 1.24 -7.55
N MET A 106 29.62 1.08 -7.27
CA MET A 106 30.58 2.17 -7.37
C MET A 106 30.50 2.73 -8.78
N THR A 107 29.89 3.90 -8.92
CA THR A 107 30.21 4.78 -10.02
C THR A 107 31.70 5.04 -9.85
N VAL A 108 32.49 4.70 -10.87
CA VAL A 108 33.84 5.23 -11.00
C VAL A 108 33.69 6.73 -10.77
N SER A 109 34.36 7.26 -9.75
CA SER A 109 34.39 8.70 -9.48
C SER A 109 34.55 9.41 -10.81
N PRO A 110 33.68 10.38 -11.15
CA PRO A 110 33.74 11.03 -12.46
C PRO A 110 35.19 11.50 -12.70
N PRO A 111 35.71 11.39 -13.94
CA PRO A 111 37.10 11.68 -14.27
C PRO A 111 37.55 13.12 -13.95
N CYS A 112 36.62 13.96 -13.48
CA CYS A 112 36.88 15.26 -12.89
C CYS A 112 35.83 15.54 -11.80
N ASP A 113 36.25 16.18 -10.71
CA ASP A 113 35.31 16.80 -9.76
C ASP A 113 34.52 17.88 -10.52
N ILE A 114 33.21 17.70 -10.64
CA ILE A 114 32.34 18.74 -11.20
C ILE A 114 32.45 19.93 -10.24
N PRO A 115 32.90 21.11 -10.70
CA PRO A 115 33.01 22.28 -9.85
C PRO A 115 31.66 22.53 -9.15
N LEU A 116 31.67 22.92 -7.87
CA LEU A 116 30.49 23.32 -7.08
C LEU A 116 29.67 24.48 -7.67
N VAL A 117 30.05 24.96 -8.84
CA VAL A 117 29.39 26.02 -9.60
C VAL A 117 28.33 25.35 -10.47
N HIS A 118 27.07 25.71 -10.24
CA HIS A 118 25.85 25.18 -10.86
C HIS A 118 25.22 23.98 -10.15
N GLN A 119 24.59 24.21 -8.99
CA GLN A 119 23.48 23.38 -8.49
C GLN A 119 22.10 23.92 -8.92
N ASN A 120 22.03 24.68 -10.01
CA ASN A 120 20.79 25.33 -10.48
C ASN A 120 20.36 24.80 -11.85
N LEU A 121 20.55 23.50 -12.12
CA LEU A 121 19.85 22.91 -13.27
C LEU A 121 18.37 22.75 -12.87
N PRO A 122 17.44 23.08 -13.78
CA PRO A 122 16.03 22.73 -13.65
C PRO A 122 15.86 21.26 -13.27
N GLN A 123 14.80 20.94 -12.52
CA GLN A 123 14.57 19.59 -11.96
C GLN A 123 14.54 18.48 -13.01
N ASN A 124 14.19 18.80 -14.26
CA ASN A 124 14.19 17.89 -15.40
C ASN A 124 15.58 17.61 -16.00
N LEU A 125 16.61 18.35 -15.62
CA LEU A 125 18.00 18.19 -16.09
C LEU A 125 18.93 17.61 -15.01
N THR A 126 18.41 17.35 -13.81
CA THR A 126 19.12 16.69 -12.71
C THR A 126 19.82 15.37 -13.09
N PRO A 127 19.27 14.52 -13.99
CA PRO A 127 19.97 13.31 -14.45
C PRO A 127 21.35 13.56 -15.06
N LEU A 128 21.60 14.76 -15.61
CA LEU A 128 22.90 15.11 -16.21
C LEU A 128 24.04 15.20 -15.19
N TYR A 129 23.73 15.35 -13.89
CA TYR A 129 24.73 15.29 -12.83
C TYR A 129 25.22 13.87 -12.53
N GLY A 130 24.72 12.84 -13.24
CA GLY A 130 25.02 11.44 -12.95
C GLY A 130 24.49 10.96 -11.60
N LYS A 131 23.64 11.76 -10.94
CA LYS A 131 22.91 11.37 -9.74
C LYS A 131 21.56 10.81 -10.17
N PRO A 132 21.21 9.57 -9.80
CA PRO A 132 19.86 9.07 -10.04
C PRO A 132 18.89 10.03 -9.36
N THR A 133 17.81 10.39 -10.06
CA THR A 133 16.76 11.23 -9.49
C THR A 133 16.22 10.55 -8.24
N THR A 134 16.54 11.09 -7.07
CA THR A 134 16.18 10.52 -5.76
C THR A 134 14.70 10.68 -5.41
N ASN A 135 13.92 11.31 -6.29
CA ASN A 135 12.48 11.28 -6.15
C ASN A 135 12.07 9.80 -6.20
N ARG A 136 11.63 9.27 -5.06
CA ARG A 136 10.91 8.00 -4.91
C ARG A 136 9.58 8.02 -5.67
N ARG A 137 9.56 8.53 -6.91
CA ARG A 137 8.47 8.25 -7.83
C ARG A 137 8.65 6.79 -8.17
N THR A 138 7.83 5.92 -7.58
CA THR A 138 7.62 4.60 -8.14
C THR A 138 7.12 4.85 -9.56
N ASP A 139 7.98 4.57 -10.54
CA ASP A 139 7.62 4.76 -11.94
C ASP A 139 6.55 3.70 -12.24
N LYS A 140 5.28 4.10 -12.13
CA LYS A 140 4.17 3.22 -12.49
C LYS A 140 4.36 2.81 -13.95
N TYR A 141 4.30 1.52 -14.22
CA TYR A 141 4.34 1.03 -15.59
C TYR A 141 3.15 1.59 -16.37
N LYS A 142 3.25 1.56 -17.70
CA LYS A 142 2.14 1.88 -18.60
C LYS A 142 1.08 0.77 -18.58
N LYS A 143 0.51 0.55 -17.40
CA LYS A 143 -0.43 -0.51 -17.10
C LYS A 143 -1.55 0.05 -16.24
N ILE A 144 -2.78 -0.14 -16.69
CA ILE A 144 -4.00 0.24 -16.00
C ILE A 144 -4.74 -1.04 -15.62
N VAL A 145 -5.19 -1.12 -14.38
CA VAL A 145 -5.92 -2.27 -13.84
C VAL A 145 -7.31 -1.80 -13.41
N LEU A 146 -8.34 -2.38 -14.02
CA LEU A 146 -9.71 -2.27 -13.56
C LEU A 146 -9.89 -3.28 -12.42
N TYR A 147 -9.95 -2.80 -11.19
CA TYR A 147 -10.11 -3.65 -10.00
C TYR A 147 -11.58 -3.73 -9.63
N ILE A 148 -12.17 -4.91 -9.67
CA ILE A 148 -13.60 -5.13 -9.45
C ILE A 148 -13.85 -5.39 -7.96
N LEU A 149 -14.68 -4.55 -7.34
CA LEU A 149 -15.19 -4.75 -5.99
C LEU A 149 -16.66 -5.16 -6.08
N ALA A 150 -17.04 -6.30 -5.52
CA ALA A 150 -18.43 -6.76 -5.56
C ALA A 150 -18.76 -7.58 -4.31
N ALA A 151 -19.93 -7.32 -3.72
CA ALA A 151 -20.40 -8.01 -2.51
C ALA A 151 -20.79 -9.47 -2.78
N ASP A 152 -21.32 -9.73 -3.96
CA ASP A 152 -21.81 -11.02 -4.38
C ASP A 152 -21.86 -11.13 -5.91
N ASP A 153 -22.39 -12.26 -6.39
CA ASP A 153 -22.70 -12.52 -7.79
C ASP A 153 -24.00 -11.82 -8.27
N GLY A 154 -24.49 -10.81 -7.55
CA GLY A 154 -25.70 -10.08 -7.92
C GLY A 154 -25.55 -9.26 -9.20
N PHE A 155 -24.32 -8.94 -9.59
CA PHE A 155 -24.00 -8.04 -10.71
C PHE A 155 -23.43 -8.77 -11.94
N GLN A 156 -23.77 -10.04 -12.16
CA GLN A 156 -23.17 -10.83 -13.25
C GLN A 156 -23.48 -10.26 -14.65
N THR A 157 -24.67 -9.69 -14.84
CA THR A 157 -25.06 -9.03 -16.10
C THR A 157 -24.20 -7.80 -16.36
N GLU A 158 -24.00 -6.97 -15.35
CA GLU A 158 -23.20 -5.75 -15.42
C GLU A 158 -21.70 -6.07 -15.58
N LYS A 159 -21.21 -7.11 -14.89
CA LYS A 159 -19.86 -7.65 -15.09
C LYS A 159 -19.68 -8.17 -16.52
N ALA A 160 -20.69 -8.80 -17.11
CA ALA A 160 -20.64 -9.22 -18.51
C ALA A 160 -20.55 -8.02 -19.46
N MET A 161 -21.33 -6.97 -19.23
CA MET A 161 -21.25 -5.72 -19.99
C MET A 161 -19.87 -5.06 -19.89
N LEU A 162 -19.27 -5.05 -18.68
CA LEU A 162 -17.90 -4.56 -18.50
C LEU A 162 -16.89 -5.34 -19.36
N ARG A 163 -17.05 -6.67 -19.49
CA ARG A 163 -16.20 -7.49 -20.37
C ARG A 163 -16.38 -7.18 -21.85
N GLU A 164 -17.57 -6.76 -22.27
CA GLU A 164 -17.81 -6.30 -23.65
C GLU A 164 -17.12 -4.96 -23.92
N VAL A 165 -17.34 -3.99 -23.04
CA VAL A 165 -16.72 -2.64 -23.09
C VAL A 165 -15.19 -2.74 -23.03
N PHE A 166 -14.65 -3.64 -22.20
CA PHE A 166 -13.22 -3.87 -22.05
C PHE A 166 -12.49 -4.10 -23.38
N LYS A 167 -13.12 -4.76 -24.36
CA LYS A 167 -12.48 -5.03 -25.66
C LYS A 167 -12.10 -3.74 -26.39
N ALA A 168 -13.01 -2.76 -26.42
CA ALA A 168 -12.78 -1.47 -27.04
C ALA A 168 -11.75 -0.64 -26.25
N LEU A 169 -11.89 -0.60 -24.92
CA LEU A 169 -10.97 0.10 -24.03
C LEU A 169 -9.53 -0.45 -24.13
N ASN A 170 -9.39 -1.76 -24.24
CA ASN A 170 -8.08 -2.40 -24.36
C ASN A 170 -7.39 -2.03 -25.68
N GLN A 171 -8.12 -2.02 -26.80
CA GLN A 171 -7.58 -1.53 -28.08
C GLN A 171 -7.15 -0.06 -27.99
N LYS A 172 -7.95 0.79 -27.34
CA LYS A 172 -7.62 2.19 -27.08
C LYS A 172 -6.33 2.34 -26.26
N CYS A 173 -6.19 1.61 -25.16
CA CYS A 173 -4.98 1.62 -24.33
C CYS A 173 -3.75 1.15 -25.12
N GLN A 174 -3.87 0.03 -25.83
CA GLN A 174 -2.78 -0.53 -26.63
C GLN A 174 -2.30 0.43 -27.72
N SER A 175 -3.23 1.14 -28.39
CA SER A 175 -2.88 2.15 -29.40
C SER A 175 -2.04 3.31 -28.84
N ARG A 176 -2.09 3.53 -27.51
CA ARG A 176 -1.30 4.54 -26.79
C ARG A 176 -0.15 3.96 -25.98
N GLY A 177 0.15 2.67 -26.17
CA GLY A 177 1.26 1.98 -25.51
C GLY A 177 1.00 1.65 -24.03
N PHE A 178 -0.27 1.52 -23.64
CA PHE A 178 -0.68 1.06 -22.32
C PHE A 178 -1.29 -0.35 -22.36
N GLU A 179 -1.03 -1.13 -21.32
CA GLU A 179 -1.71 -2.39 -21.05
C GLU A 179 -2.95 -2.14 -20.18
N LEU A 180 -4.07 -2.79 -20.51
CA LEU A 180 -5.30 -2.73 -19.71
C LEU A 180 -5.64 -4.12 -19.20
N HIS A 181 -5.71 -4.28 -17.88
CA HIS A 181 -6.02 -5.54 -17.20
C HIS A 181 -7.30 -5.42 -16.39
N VAL A 182 -7.94 -6.56 -16.10
CA VAL A 182 -9.06 -6.65 -15.16
C VAL A 182 -8.66 -7.61 -14.05
N ALA A 183 -8.88 -7.21 -12.80
CA ALA A 183 -8.73 -8.05 -11.62
C ALA A 183 -10.12 -8.25 -10.98
N ASP A 184 -10.65 -9.48 -11.04
CA ASP A 184 -11.90 -9.90 -10.40
C ASP A 184 -11.63 -11.14 -9.56
N LEU A 185 -11.51 -10.98 -8.24
CA LEU A 185 -11.32 -12.09 -7.30
C LEU A 185 -12.66 -12.68 -6.82
N HIS A 186 -13.78 -12.03 -7.16
CA HIS A 186 -15.12 -12.37 -6.68
C HIS A 186 -15.86 -13.36 -7.60
N VAL A 187 -15.19 -14.00 -8.56
CA VAL A 187 -15.81 -14.90 -9.57
C VAL A 187 -16.19 -16.28 -9.00
N LEU A 188 -15.66 -16.65 -7.83
CA LEU A 188 -15.73 -18.03 -7.30
C LEU A 188 -16.62 -18.19 -6.06
N GLN A 189 -17.46 -17.21 -5.71
CA GLN A 189 -18.23 -17.28 -4.46
C GLN A 189 -19.56 -18.03 -4.64
N PRO A 190 -19.72 -19.28 -4.13
CA PRO A 190 -21.04 -19.88 -4.03
C PRO A 190 -21.91 -19.08 -3.04
N LYS A 191 -23.13 -18.75 -3.45
CA LYS A 191 -24.10 -18.02 -2.63
C LYS A 191 -24.43 -18.78 -1.34
N GLY A 192 -24.43 -18.08 -0.21
CA GLY A 192 -25.12 -18.47 1.02
C GLY A 192 -24.35 -18.07 2.28
N ASN A 193 -25.07 -17.52 3.27
CA ASN A 193 -24.60 -17.16 4.62
C ASN A 193 -23.92 -18.35 5.33
N SER A 194 -22.69 -18.67 4.95
CA SER A 194 -22.09 -19.96 5.28
C SER A 194 -20.68 -19.73 5.77
N PHE A 195 -20.55 -19.62 7.10
CA PHE A 195 -19.32 -19.96 7.78
C PHE A 195 -19.05 -21.46 7.60
N ASP A 196 -18.46 -21.84 6.46
CA ASP A 196 -18.10 -23.23 6.19
C ASP A 196 -16.68 -23.48 6.68
N VAL A 197 -16.58 -24.04 7.88
CA VAL A 197 -15.28 -24.32 8.51
C VAL A 197 -14.44 -25.31 7.70
N ASN A 198 -15.06 -26.12 6.83
CA ASN A 198 -14.31 -27.01 5.94
C ASN A 198 -13.48 -26.26 4.88
N LYS A 199 -13.80 -24.99 4.63
CA LYS A 199 -13.04 -24.10 3.74
C LYS A 199 -12.02 -23.27 4.50
N TRP A 200 -11.89 -23.43 5.82
CA TRP A 200 -10.88 -22.70 6.58
C TRP A 200 -9.51 -23.35 6.36
N PHE A 201 -8.63 -22.62 5.70
CA PHE A 201 -7.28 -23.08 5.42
C PHE A 201 -6.34 -22.76 6.58
N SER A 202 -5.35 -23.64 6.78
CA SER A 202 -4.18 -23.36 7.62
C SER A 202 -3.19 -22.49 6.82
N GLY A 203 -3.50 -21.20 6.75
CA GLY A 203 -2.69 -20.18 6.09
C GLY A 203 -2.02 -19.19 7.05
N PRO A 204 -1.37 -18.13 6.53
CA PRO A 204 -1.00 -16.97 7.33
C PRO A 204 -2.20 -16.45 8.12
N LEU A 205 -1.95 -15.87 9.29
CA LEU A 205 -2.99 -15.41 10.23
C LEU A 205 -4.10 -14.59 9.53
N GLU A 206 -3.72 -13.66 8.66
CA GLU A 206 -4.61 -12.77 7.89
C GLU A 206 -5.64 -13.54 7.04
N ALA A 207 -5.35 -14.78 6.65
CA ALA A 207 -6.15 -15.61 5.77
C ALA A 207 -6.90 -16.74 6.50
N GLN A 208 -6.76 -16.84 7.82
CA GLN A 208 -7.42 -17.88 8.62
C GLN A 208 -8.91 -17.58 8.81
N GLY A 209 -9.68 -18.53 9.34
CA GLY A 209 -11.07 -18.27 9.78
C GLY A 209 -12.03 -17.81 8.67
N GLY A 210 -11.74 -18.12 7.41
CA GLY A 210 -12.53 -17.68 6.25
C GLY A 210 -12.14 -16.31 5.67
N HIS A 211 -11.05 -15.69 6.16
CA HIS A 211 -10.56 -14.40 5.67
C HIS A 211 -9.65 -14.50 4.43
N GLU A 212 -9.45 -15.69 3.87
CA GLU A 212 -8.57 -15.91 2.71
C GLU A 212 -8.89 -14.96 1.54
N LEU A 213 -10.16 -14.81 1.20
CA LEU A 213 -10.54 -13.91 0.11
C LEU A 213 -10.21 -12.45 0.43
N ALA A 214 -10.49 -12.01 1.67
CA ALA A 214 -10.19 -10.65 2.11
C ALA A 214 -8.68 -10.37 2.04
N ALA A 215 -7.86 -11.29 2.57
CA ALA A 215 -6.41 -11.23 2.50
C ALA A 215 -5.90 -11.20 1.05
N ASN A 216 -6.45 -12.03 0.17
CA ASN A 216 -6.09 -12.07 -1.25
C ASN A 216 -6.46 -10.76 -1.97
N CYS A 217 -7.65 -10.20 -1.69
CA CYS A 217 -8.07 -8.91 -2.22
C CYS A 217 -7.13 -7.79 -1.79
N LEU A 218 -6.84 -7.68 -0.49
CA LEU A 218 -5.93 -6.65 0.03
C LEU A 218 -4.50 -6.80 -0.53
N ALA A 219 -4.00 -8.03 -0.62
CA ALA A 219 -2.68 -8.31 -1.21
C ALA A 219 -2.64 -7.93 -2.70
N GLU A 220 -3.70 -8.19 -3.46
CA GLU A 220 -3.80 -7.82 -4.86
C GLU A 220 -3.88 -6.30 -5.04
N ILE A 221 -4.67 -5.60 -4.22
CA ILE A 221 -4.72 -4.13 -4.19
C ILE A 221 -3.33 -3.55 -3.93
N ALA A 222 -2.63 -4.05 -2.91
CA ALA A 222 -1.28 -3.59 -2.57
C ALA A 222 -0.31 -3.83 -3.73
N ARG A 223 -0.31 -5.05 -4.30
CA ARG A 223 0.54 -5.44 -5.42
C ARG A 223 0.34 -4.55 -6.64
N GLN A 224 -0.91 -4.28 -7.01
CA GLN A 224 -1.23 -3.47 -8.19
C GLN A 224 -0.98 -1.97 -7.94
N SER A 225 -1.13 -1.50 -6.69
CA SER A 225 -0.91 -0.10 -6.32
C SER A 225 0.55 0.34 -6.41
N CYS A 226 1.49 -0.57 -6.18
CA CYS A 226 2.92 -0.28 -6.26
C CYS A 226 3.36 0.13 -7.67
N ASP A 227 2.88 -0.60 -8.68
CA ASP A 227 3.52 -0.64 -9.99
C ASP A 227 2.57 -0.27 -11.15
N SER A 228 1.27 -0.15 -10.89
CA SER A 228 0.25 0.09 -11.91
C SER A 228 -0.72 1.21 -11.51
N TYR A 229 -1.48 1.70 -12.48
CA TYR A 229 -2.62 2.57 -12.21
C TYR A 229 -3.86 1.73 -11.94
N LEU A 230 -4.60 2.07 -10.90
CA LEU A 230 -5.83 1.36 -10.51
C LEU A 230 -7.05 2.25 -10.77
N ILE A 231 -8.07 1.65 -11.36
CA ILE A 231 -9.43 2.18 -11.44
C ILE A 231 -10.33 1.21 -10.67
N PRO A 232 -10.76 1.55 -9.45
CA PRO A 232 -11.75 0.77 -8.72
C PRO A 232 -13.09 0.81 -9.46
N VAL A 233 -13.67 -0.36 -9.73
CA VAL A 233 -15.02 -0.51 -10.28
C VAL A 233 -15.87 -1.22 -9.24
N LEU A 234 -16.62 -0.41 -8.49
CA LEU A 234 -17.41 -0.86 -7.35
C LEU A 234 -18.84 -1.22 -7.79
N PHE A 235 -19.21 -2.47 -7.61
CA PHE A 235 -20.57 -2.98 -7.75
C PHE A 235 -21.18 -3.12 -6.37
N LEU A 236 -22.00 -2.15 -5.97
CA LEU A 236 -22.63 -2.13 -4.65
C LEU A 236 -24.10 -1.73 -4.76
N GLY A 237 -24.97 -2.63 -4.31
CA GLY A 237 -26.43 -2.48 -4.34
C GLY A 237 -27.01 -2.56 -2.93
N GLY A 238 -27.76 -3.64 -2.67
CA GLY A 238 -28.51 -3.84 -1.42
C GLY A 238 -27.84 -4.73 -0.36
N THR A 239 -26.60 -5.18 -0.57
CA THR A 239 -25.89 -6.08 0.35
C THR A 239 -24.39 -5.75 0.41
N LEU A 240 -23.75 -6.03 1.55
CA LEU A 240 -22.30 -5.94 1.76
C LEU A 240 -21.61 -7.31 1.65
N GLY A 241 -22.36 -8.36 1.31
CA GLY A 241 -21.88 -9.74 1.28
C GLY A 241 -21.88 -10.37 2.67
N ASP A 242 -21.19 -11.51 2.79
CA ASP A 242 -21.15 -12.25 4.04
C ASP A 242 -20.28 -11.55 5.10
N PRO A 243 -20.76 -11.45 6.35
CA PRO A 243 -19.99 -10.90 7.46
C PRO A 243 -18.85 -11.84 7.84
N LEU A 244 -17.72 -11.25 8.21
CA LEU A 244 -16.55 -11.95 8.71
C LEU A 244 -16.54 -11.89 10.24
N LEU A 245 -16.18 -13.01 10.88
CA LEU A 245 -15.93 -13.04 12.31
C LEU A 245 -14.56 -12.38 12.60
N PRO A 246 -14.44 -11.58 13.67
CA PRO A 246 -13.17 -10.96 14.04
C PRO A 246 -12.06 -12.01 14.22
N LEU A 247 -10.93 -11.87 13.52
CA LEU A 247 -9.78 -12.76 13.74
C LEU A 247 -9.18 -12.55 15.13
N THR A 248 -9.16 -11.31 15.58
CA THR A 248 -8.56 -10.88 16.84
C THR A 248 -9.43 -9.83 17.51
N ILE A 249 -9.57 -9.94 18.83
CA ILE A 249 -10.29 -9.00 19.67
C ILE A 249 -9.37 -8.65 20.82
N GLU A 250 -9.14 -7.37 21.09
CA GLU A 250 -8.26 -6.98 22.19
C GLU A 250 -8.75 -7.54 23.54
N SER A 251 -7.83 -7.92 24.43
CA SER A 251 -8.20 -8.57 25.69
C SER A 251 -9.14 -7.73 26.54
N GLN A 252 -9.00 -6.41 26.53
CA GLN A 252 -9.88 -5.51 27.28
C GLN A 252 -11.33 -5.58 26.76
N ASP A 253 -11.51 -5.52 25.43
CA ASP A 253 -12.82 -5.54 24.80
C ASP A 253 -13.48 -6.92 24.93
N PHE A 254 -12.70 -8.00 24.80
CA PHE A 254 -13.22 -9.34 24.97
C PHE A 254 -13.67 -9.62 26.41
N VAL A 255 -12.91 -9.15 27.41
CA VAL A 255 -13.30 -9.29 28.82
C VAL A 255 -14.57 -8.47 29.11
N ALA A 256 -14.70 -7.27 28.54
CA ALA A 256 -15.93 -6.49 28.66
C ALA A 256 -17.14 -7.20 28.03
N ALA A 257 -16.95 -7.84 26.87
CA ALA A 257 -17.98 -8.65 26.22
C ALA A 257 -18.38 -9.86 27.09
N LEU A 258 -17.42 -10.55 27.70
CA LEU A 258 -17.68 -11.65 28.62
C LEU A 258 -18.48 -11.23 29.86
N GLN A 259 -18.24 -10.02 30.37
CA GLN A 259 -19.01 -9.46 31.51
C GLN A 259 -20.47 -9.18 31.13
N MET A 260 -20.72 -8.69 29.91
CA MET A 260 -22.08 -8.49 29.41
C MET A 260 -22.79 -9.84 29.19
N ALA A 261 -22.07 -10.85 28.73
CA ALA A 261 -22.55 -12.22 28.54
C ALA A 261 -22.82 -12.99 29.86
N GLU A 262 -22.41 -12.48 31.03
CA GLU A 262 -22.63 -13.17 32.32
C GLU A 262 -24.11 -13.48 32.60
N ARG A 263 -25.00 -12.67 32.03
CA ARG A 263 -26.45 -12.84 32.17
C ARG A 263 -26.98 -14.04 31.39
N ASN A 264 -26.23 -14.54 30.41
CA ASN A 264 -26.62 -15.65 29.55
C ASN A 264 -25.48 -16.66 29.40
N PRO A 265 -25.49 -17.76 30.19
CA PRO A 265 -24.40 -18.74 30.19
C PRO A 265 -24.08 -19.37 28.82
N SER A 266 -25.07 -19.45 27.92
CA SER A 266 -24.86 -19.95 26.56
C SER A 266 -24.03 -18.99 25.69
N GLU A 267 -24.25 -17.68 25.81
CA GLU A 267 -23.48 -16.65 25.09
C GLU A 267 -22.03 -16.61 25.58
N ARG A 268 -21.82 -16.76 26.89
CA ARG A 268 -20.47 -16.87 27.44
C ARG A 268 -19.76 -18.11 26.91
N ALA A 269 -20.44 -19.25 26.93
CA ALA A 269 -19.87 -20.53 26.50
C ALA A 269 -19.46 -20.51 25.02
N ILE A 270 -20.24 -19.88 24.14
CA ILE A 270 -19.90 -19.81 22.71
C ILE A 270 -18.70 -18.90 22.45
N LEU A 271 -18.57 -17.78 23.17
CA LEU A 271 -17.39 -16.89 23.08
C LEU A 271 -16.11 -17.60 23.52
N GLU A 272 -16.13 -18.24 24.70
CA GLU A 272 -14.96 -18.96 25.25
C GLU A 272 -14.59 -20.21 24.43
N LYS A 273 -15.55 -20.80 23.73
CA LYS A 273 -15.30 -21.93 22.81
C LYS A 273 -14.51 -21.49 21.58
N TRP A 274 -14.90 -20.37 20.97
CA TRP A 274 -14.36 -19.95 19.67
C TRP A 274 -13.19 -18.98 19.76
N TYR A 275 -12.96 -18.33 20.91
CA TYR A 275 -11.87 -17.38 21.09
C TYR A 275 -10.91 -17.81 22.21
N VAL A 276 -9.61 -17.83 21.89
CA VAL A 276 -8.55 -18.24 22.82
C VAL A 276 -7.60 -17.07 23.06
N LEU A 277 -7.21 -16.89 24.33
CA LEU A 277 -6.24 -15.86 24.70
C LEU A 277 -4.88 -16.15 24.06
N ASP A 278 -4.37 -15.18 23.31
CA ASP A 278 -2.96 -15.06 22.94
C ASP A 278 -2.32 -14.00 23.85
N ASP A 279 -1.56 -14.46 24.84
CA ASP A 279 -0.82 -13.62 25.77
C ASP A 279 0.55 -13.18 25.23
N LYS A 280 0.96 -13.73 24.07
CA LYS A 280 2.23 -13.40 23.42
C LYS A 280 2.11 -12.19 22.50
N SER A 281 0.90 -11.86 22.06
CA SER A 281 0.64 -10.64 21.31
C SER A 281 0.78 -9.39 22.20
N GLN A 282 1.22 -8.29 21.59
CA GLN A 282 1.30 -6.99 22.25
C GLN A 282 0.55 -5.96 21.40
N PRO A 283 -0.65 -5.47 21.81
CA PRO A 283 -1.35 -5.83 23.05
C PRO A 283 -1.87 -7.27 23.04
N ALA A 284 -2.09 -7.84 24.24
CA ALA A 284 -2.69 -9.16 24.39
C ALA A 284 -4.09 -9.18 23.76
N CYS A 285 -4.44 -10.29 23.10
CA CYS A 285 -5.70 -10.38 22.37
C CYS A 285 -6.27 -11.79 22.41
N TYR A 286 -7.57 -11.92 22.17
CA TYR A 286 -8.25 -13.18 21.95
C TYR A 286 -8.33 -13.44 20.45
N ARG A 287 -7.92 -14.64 20.02
CA ARG A 287 -7.90 -15.05 18.62
C ARG A 287 -8.99 -16.05 18.32
N LEU A 288 -9.60 -15.91 17.14
CA LEU A 288 -10.55 -16.88 16.62
C LEU A 288 -9.84 -18.23 16.41
N ASN A 289 -10.37 -19.27 17.03
CA ASN A 289 -9.81 -20.60 17.02
C ASN A 289 -10.25 -21.37 15.77
N ALA A 290 -9.55 -21.14 14.67
CA ALA A 290 -9.83 -21.80 13.39
C ALA A 290 -9.35 -23.26 13.30
N THR A 291 -8.54 -23.72 14.26
CA THR A 291 -7.82 -25.01 14.18
C THR A 291 -8.36 -26.09 15.12
N ALA A 292 -9.04 -25.71 16.20
CA ALA A 292 -9.59 -26.67 17.17
C ALA A 292 -11.00 -27.17 16.84
N THR A 293 -11.44 -27.06 15.59
CA THR A 293 -12.80 -27.42 15.22
C THR A 293 -13.03 -28.92 15.50
N PRO A 294 -14.05 -29.29 16.30
CA PRO A 294 -14.43 -30.69 16.46
C PRO A 294 -14.87 -31.27 15.10
N ALA A 295 -14.91 -32.60 14.99
CA ALA A 295 -15.55 -33.28 13.86
C ALA A 295 -17.08 -33.06 13.89
N MET A 296 -17.51 -31.83 13.58
CA MET A 296 -18.92 -31.43 13.46
C MET A 296 -19.31 -31.39 11.98
N SER A 297 -20.59 -31.57 11.69
CA SER A 297 -21.08 -31.40 10.31
C SER A 297 -21.01 -29.93 9.87
N SER A 298 -20.92 -29.69 8.56
CA SER A 298 -20.90 -28.32 7.99
C SER A 298 -22.12 -27.51 8.46
N GLU A 299 -23.32 -28.10 8.46
CA GLU A 299 -24.56 -27.42 8.90
C GLU A 299 -24.55 -27.03 10.39
N GLU A 300 -24.02 -27.88 11.27
CA GLU A 300 -23.90 -27.58 12.70
C GLU A 300 -22.91 -26.46 12.94
N SER A 301 -21.76 -26.48 12.25
CA SER A 301 -20.77 -25.42 12.35
C SER A 301 -21.30 -24.07 11.86
N GLN A 302 -22.07 -24.06 10.76
CA GLN A 302 -22.70 -22.85 10.25
C GLN A 302 -23.70 -22.26 11.24
N LYS A 303 -24.58 -23.09 11.83
CA LYS A 303 -25.55 -22.65 12.83
C LYS A 303 -24.87 -22.08 14.07
N GLU A 304 -23.80 -22.73 14.52
CA GLU A 304 -23.04 -22.28 15.68
C GLU A 304 -22.30 -20.97 15.41
N LEU A 305 -21.65 -20.82 14.26
CA LEU A 305 -20.93 -19.59 13.92
C LEU A 305 -21.89 -18.43 13.60
N ALA A 306 -23.07 -18.71 13.04
CA ALA A 306 -24.13 -17.72 12.92
C ALA A 306 -24.64 -17.26 14.30
N LEU A 307 -24.76 -18.18 15.26
CA LEU A 307 -25.08 -17.84 16.65
C LEU A 307 -23.97 -17.00 17.29
N LEU A 308 -22.70 -17.33 17.06
CA LEU A 308 -21.57 -16.55 17.55
C LEU A 308 -21.59 -15.12 17.00
N LEU A 309 -21.82 -14.95 15.70
CA LEU A 309 -21.97 -13.62 15.09
C LEU A 309 -23.13 -12.85 15.73
N GLN A 310 -24.29 -13.51 15.89
CA GLN A 310 -25.45 -12.91 16.52
C GLN A 310 -25.14 -12.45 17.95
N THR A 311 -24.50 -13.31 18.75
CA THR A 311 -24.05 -13.01 20.11
C THR A 311 -23.09 -11.81 20.15
N LEU A 312 -22.12 -11.75 19.23
CA LEU A 312 -21.22 -10.59 19.13
C LEU A 312 -21.98 -9.30 18.81
N ILE A 313 -22.96 -9.35 17.90
CA ILE A 313 -23.77 -8.17 17.55
C ILE A 313 -24.57 -7.66 18.74
N ASP A 314 -25.16 -8.57 19.52
CA ASP A 314 -26.02 -8.23 20.67
C ASP A 314 -25.22 -7.69 21.86
N ILE A 315 -24.01 -8.22 22.08
CA ILE A 315 -23.16 -7.85 23.21
C ILE A 315 -22.32 -6.61 22.93
N PHE A 316 -21.79 -6.48 21.72
CA PHE A 316 -20.86 -5.39 21.39
C PHE A 316 -21.54 -4.04 21.44
N SER A 317 -20.81 -3.02 21.89
CA SER A 317 -21.25 -1.64 21.69
C SER A 317 -21.22 -1.31 20.18
N LYS A 318 -21.82 -0.18 19.81
CA LYS A 318 -21.80 0.26 18.42
C LYS A 318 -20.37 0.45 17.92
N GLU A 319 -19.51 1.04 18.75
CA GLU A 319 -18.10 1.31 18.45
C GLU A 319 -17.33 0.00 18.22
N LEU A 320 -17.55 -1.01 19.08
CA LEU A 320 -16.92 -2.32 18.92
C LEU A 320 -17.41 -3.04 17.66
N ARG A 321 -18.71 -2.94 17.32
CA ARG A 321 -19.24 -3.48 16.06
C ARG A 321 -18.60 -2.81 14.85
N ASP A 322 -18.49 -1.48 14.85
CA ASP A 322 -17.86 -0.72 13.76
C ASP A 322 -16.35 -1.06 13.63
N SER A 323 -15.67 -1.40 14.74
CA SER A 323 -14.23 -1.72 14.75
C SER A 323 -13.89 -3.17 14.35
N TYR A 324 -14.67 -4.16 14.82
CA TYR A 324 -14.31 -5.56 14.70
C TYR A 324 -15.11 -6.33 13.65
N LEU A 325 -16.40 -6.01 13.49
CA LEU A 325 -17.23 -6.67 12.49
C LEU A 325 -17.01 -5.99 11.15
N THR A 326 -16.86 -6.77 10.09
CA THR A 326 -16.65 -6.26 8.73
C THR A 326 -17.01 -7.34 7.72
N THR A 327 -17.22 -6.95 6.45
CA THR A 327 -17.21 -7.88 5.31
C THR A 327 -15.95 -7.71 4.47
N VAL A 328 -15.74 -8.64 3.53
CA VAL A 328 -14.66 -8.55 2.52
C VAL A 328 -14.75 -7.23 1.76
N VAL A 329 -15.95 -6.88 1.27
CA VAL A 329 -16.14 -5.67 0.46
C VAL A 329 -15.98 -4.40 1.28
N GLU A 330 -16.37 -4.39 2.55
CA GLU A 330 -16.09 -3.26 3.42
C GLU A 330 -14.57 -3.03 3.57
N GLN A 331 -13.79 -4.10 3.76
CA GLN A 331 -12.33 -3.99 3.83
C GLN A 331 -11.72 -3.48 2.52
N GLU A 332 -12.20 -3.95 1.37
CA GLU A 332 -11.75 -3.48 0.07
C GLU A 332 -12.11 -2.00 -0.17
N ILE A 333 -13.35 -1.60 0.12
CA ILE A 333 -13.80 -0.20 -0.02
C ILE A 333 -12.97 0.71 0.89
N ASN A 334 -12.73 0.30 2.13
CA ASN A 334 -11.90 1.06 3.06
C ASN A 334 -10.49 1.26 2.50
N ASN A 335 -9.82 0.20 2.05
CA ASN A 335 -8.43 0.26 1.57
C ASN A 335 -8.28 0.93 0.19
N THR A 336 -9.30 0.86 -0.67
CA THR A 336 -9.21 1.41 -2.03
C THR A 336 -9.81 2.80 -2.15
N VAL A 337 -10.98 3.06 -1.56
CA VAL A 337 -11.72 4.31 -1.75
C VAL A 337 -11.54 5.21 -0.53
N LEU A 338 -11.84 4.71 0.66
CA LEU A 338 -11.97 5.58 1.84
C LEU A 338 -10.63 6.07 2.41
N ILE A 339 -9.59 5.24 2.33
CA ILE A 339 -8.22 5.58 2.77
C ILE A 339 -7.44 6.30 1.67
N SER A 340 -7.63 5.92 0.40
CA SER A 340 -6.84 6.43 -0.73
C SER A 340 -7.57 7.49 -1.54
N GLN A 341 -7.28 8.77 -1.25
CA GLN A 341 -7.85 9.91 -1.97
C GLN A 341 -7.50 9.97 -3.47
N GLU A 342 -6.40 9.34 -3.90
CA GLU A 342 -6.07 9.26 -5.33
C GLU A 342 -7.01 8.29 -6.05
N LEU A 343 -7.27 7.13 -5.45
CA LEU A 343 -8.09 6.08 -6.04
C LEU A 343 -9.58 6.42 -5.96
N SER A 344 -10.03 7.13 -4.92
CA SER A 344 -11.42 7.60 -4.84
C SER A 344 -11.80 8.53 -5.99
N LYS A 345 -10.87 9.37 -6.47
CA LYS A 345 -11.07 10.24 -7.64
C LYS A 345 -11.26 9.49 -8.96
N ARG A 346 -10.87 8.20 -9.01
CA ARG A 346 -10.96 7.34 -10.19
C ARG A 346 -11.96 6.20 -10.00
N CYS A 347 -12.55 6.07 -8.82
CA CYS A 347 -13.46 4.99 -8.47
C CYS A 347 -14.81 5.20 -9.16
N ILE A 348 -15.26 4.23 -9.93
CA ILE A 348 -16.58 4.21 -10.56
C ILE A 348 -17.50 3.32 -9.73
N TRP A 349 -18.55 3.90 -9.17
CA TRP A 349 -19.55 3.16 -8.40
C TRP A 349 -20.79 2.89 -9.24
N ILE A 350 -21.08 1.61 -9.43
CA ILE A 350 -22.27 1.09 -10.08
C ILE A 350 -23.27 0.71 -8.99
N GLN A 351 -24.30 1.54 -8.85
CA GLN A 351 -25.36 1.40 -7.86
C GLN A 351 -26.59 0.75 -8.51
N SER A 352 -26.96 -0.45 -8.06
CA SER A 352 -28.25 -1.04 -8.42
C SER A 352 -29.35 -0.49 -7.53
N ALA A 353 -30.49 -0.11 -8.11
CA ALA A 353 -31.68 0.34 -7.42
C ALA A 353 -32.44 -0.83 -6.76
N VAL A 354 -31.79 -1.58 -5.89
CA VAL A 354 -32.48 -2.56 -5.05
C VAL A 354 -33.14 -1.79 -3.90
N ALA A 355 -34.46 -1.90 -3.77
CA ALA A 355 -35.19 -1.29 -2.67
C ALA A 355 -34.62 -1.80 -1.34
N ALA A 356 -34.25 -0.88 -0.45
CA ALA A 356 -33.82 -1.25 0.90
C ALA A 356 -34.91 -2.10 1.56
N PRO A 357 -34.55 -3.23 2.21
CA PRO A 357 -35.55 -4.05 2.92
C PRO A 357 -36.26 -3.18 3.96
N LYS A 358 -37.59 -3.27 3.99
CA LYS A 358 -38.42 -2.51 4.95
C LYS A 358 -38.08 -2.97 6.37
N SER A 359 -37.93 -2.00 7.28
CA SER A 359 -37.44 -2.18 8.67
C SER A 359 -38.32 -3.04 9.60
N GLU A 360 -39.45 -3.57 9.14
CA GLU A 360 -40.39 -4.29 10.01
C GLU A 360 -40.07 -5.79 10.05
N GLY A 361 -39.53 -6.26 11.17
CA GLY A 361 -39.30 -7.69 11.44
C GLY A 361 -37.91 -8.25 11.13
N LEU A 362 -36.92 -7.39 10.88
CA LEU A 362 -35.54 -7.83 10.62
C LEU A 362 -34.88 -8.43 11.87
N SER A 363 -34.09 -9.48 11.69
CA SER A 363 -33.17 -9.97 12.72
C SER A 363 -32.14 -8.90 13.09
N SER A 364 -31.54 -9.00 14.27
CA SER A 364 -30.47 -8.10 14.72
C SER A 364 -29.26 -8.13 13.78
N VAL A 365 -28.93 -9.28 13.19
CA VAL A 365 -27.92 -9.37 12.11
C VAL A 365 -28.29 -8.54 10.90
N GLU A 366 -29.51 -8.70 10.38
CA GLU A 366 -29.97 -7.97 9.19
C GLU A 366 -30.06 -6.46 9.46
N ALA A 367 -30.55 -6.07 10.63
CA ALA A 367 -30.62 -4.67 11.03
C ALA A 367 -29.23 -4.02 11.10
N GLU A 368 -28.24 -4.74 11.63
CA GLU A 368 -26.85 -4.30 11.67
C GLU A 368 -26.25 -4.20 10.26
N MET A 369 -26.49 -5.19 9.39
CA MET A 369 -26.01 -5.16 7.99
C MET A 369 -26.61 -4.00 7.19
N VAL A 370 -27.90 -3.71 7.37
CA VAL A 370 -28.56 -2.55 6.73
C VAL A 370 -27.98 -1.23 7.25
N ARG A 371 -27.72 -1.12 8.56
CA ARG A 371 -27.08 0.06 9.15
C ARG A 371 -25.71 0.31 8.53
N ARG A 372 -24.87 -0.74 8.46
CA ARG A 372 -23.52 -0.65 7.91
C ARG A 372 -23.52 -0.32 6.42
N LEU A 373 -24.41 -0.95 5.64
CA LEU A 373 -24.59 -0.63 4.23
C LEU A 373 -24.96 0.85 4.05
N SER A 374 -25.87 1.36 4.88
CA SER A 374 -26.26 2.77 4.82
C SER A 374 -25.09 3.70 5.14
N ASN A 375 -24.27 3.39 6.14
CA ASN A 375 -23.07 4.15 6.48
C ASN A 375 -22.10 4.21 5.30
N ILE A 376 -21.73 3.06 4.73
CA ILE A 376 -20.80 3.00 3.60
C ILE A 376 -21.35 3.71 2.37
N GLN A 377 -22.64 3.55 2.06
CA GLN A 377 -23.25 4.29 0.95
C GLN A 377 -23.21 5.81 1.17
N ASN A 378 -23.33 6.29 2.41
CA ASN A 378 -23.20 7.71 2.72
C ASN A 378 -21.74 8.18 2.59
N ASP A 379 -20.79 7.41 3.10
CA ASP A 379 -19.36 7.73 3.00
C ASP A 379 -18.92 7.77 1.52
N LEU A 380 -19.35 6.80 0.71
CA LEU A 380 -19.11 6.78 -0.73
C LEU A 380 -19.70 8.00 -1.44
N LYS A 381 -20.93 8.41 -1.10
CA LYS A 381 -21.53 9.63 -1.68
C LYS A 381 -20.77 10.90 -1.30
N ASN A 382 -20.16 10.93 -0.12
CA ASN A 382 -19.38 12.07 0.35
C ASN A 382 -18.00 12.15 -0.32
N GLN A 383 -17.43 11.00 -0.69
CA GLN A 383 -16.08 10.95 -1.29
C GLN A 383 -16.08 10.94 -2.81
N LEU A 384 -17.07 10.31 -3.45
CA LEU A 384 -17.13 10.15 -4.90
C LEU A 384 -17.85 11.32 -5.56
N SER A 385 -17.38 11.69 -6.75
CA SER A 385 -18.08 12.71 -7.55
C SER A 385 -19.28 12.11 -8.29
N GLU A 386 -20.34 12.89 -8.50
CA GLU A 386 -21.58 12.38 -9.09
C GLU A 386 -21.39 11.78 -10.50
N LYS A 387 -20.43 12.29 -11.27
CA LYS A 387 -20.06 11.76 -12.60
C LYS A 387 -19.53 10.32 -12.55
N HIS A 388 -19.07 9.85 -11.38
CA HIS A 388 -18.55 8.50 -11.18
C HIS A 388 -19.58 7.54 -10.60
N ILE A 389 -20.82 8.00 -10.35
CA ILE A 389 -21.90 7.19 -9.81
C ILE A 389 -22.87 6.83 -10.93
N ILE A 390 -22.88 5.57 -11.33
CA ILE A 390 -23.78 5.02 -12.35
C ILE A 390 -24.94 4.32 -11.64
N ARG A 391 -26.16 4.86 -11.78
CA ARG A 391 -27.37 4.26 -11.20
C ARG A 391 -28.06 3.36 -12.22
N ILE A 392 -28.27 2.10 -11.85
CA ILE A 392 -28.95 1.09 -12.65
C ILE A 392 -30.35 0.84 -12.09
N PRO A 393 -31.43 0.99 -12.88
CA PRO A 393 -32.77 0.62 -12.46
C PRO A 393 -32.93 -0.90 -12.36
N ALA A 394 -33.73 -1.38 -11.38
CA ALA A 394 -33.90 -2.81 -11.06
C ALA A 394 -34.52 -3.69 -12.17
N ASN A 395 -35.06 -3.08 -13.24
CA ASN A 395 -35.63 -3.77 -14.39
C ASN A 395 -35.05 -3.18 -15.67
N ILE A 396 -33.96 -3.78 -16.15
CA ILE A 396 -33.29 -3.33 -17.36
C ILE A 396 -34.02 -3.91 -18.58
N ALA A 397 -34.79 -3.07 -19.28
CA ALA A 397 -35.20 -3.41 -20.65
C ALA A 397 -33.95 -3.41 -21.56
N GLN A 398 -33.94 -4.20 -22.64
CA GLN A 398 -32.76 -4.36 -23.52
C GLN A 398 -32.14 -3.03 -24.00
N GLN A 399 -32.96 -2.00 -24.25
CA GLN A 399 -32.50 -0.63 -24.58
C GLN A 399 -31.74 0.07 -23.44
N GLN A 400 -32.09 -0.18 -22.19
CA GLN A 400 -31.41 0.40 -21.03
C GLN A 400 -30.05 -0.28 -20.75
N GLN A 401 -29.87 -1.52 -21.21
CA GLN A 401 -28.60 -2.24 -21.09
C GLN A 401 -27.54 -1.66 -22.03
N GLU A 402 -27.92 -1.31 -23.26
CA GLU A 402 -27.05 -0.60 -24.21
C GLU A 402 -26.68 0.81 -23.70
N GLN A 403 -27.63 1.51 -23.08
CA GLN A 403 -27.37 2.80 -22.42
C GLN A 403 -26.37 2.67 -21.27
N PHE A 404 -26.52 1.64 -20.42
CA PHE A 404 -25.57 1.35 -19.35
C PHE A 404 -24.17 1.06 -19.91
N GLY A 405 -24.06 0.20 -20.93
CA GLY A 405 -22.78 -0.08 -21.59
C GLY A 405 -22.11 1.17 -22.13
N THR A 406 -22.88 2.07 -22.75
CA THR A 406 -22.38 3.36 -23.28
C THR A 406 -21.90 4.30 -22.17
N MET A 407 -22.66 4.40 -21.07
CA MET A 407 -22.27 5.21 -19.91
C MET A 407 -21.00 4.67 -19.24
N LEU A 408 -20.91 3.35 -19.09
CA LEU A 408 -19.74 2.67 -18.53
C LEU A 408 -18.51 2.88 -19.41
N ASP A 409 -18.64 2.69 -20.73
CA ASP A 409 -17.58 2.96 -21.70
C ASP A 409 -17.11 4.41 -21.63
N THR A 410 -18.05 5.37 -21.58
CA THR A 410 -17.71 6.80 -21.50
C THR A 410 -16.95 7.13 -20.22
N CYS A 411 -17.42 6.67 -19.05
CA CYS A 411 -16.75 6.92 -17.77
C CYS A 411 -15.35 6.29 -17.73
N LEU A 412 -15.24 5.01 -18.09
CA LEU A 412 -13.95 4.32 -18.10
C LEU A 412 -12.99 4.91 -19.13
N SER A 413 -13.48 5.24 -20.33
CA SER A 413 -12.69 5.90 -21.37
C SER A 413 -12.11 7.22 -20.90
N HIS A 414 -12.91 8.02 -20.20
CA HIS A 414 -12.48 9.31 -19.65
C HIS A 414 -11.40 9.14 -18.57
N GLU A 415 -11.59 8.22 -17.62
CA GLU A 415 -10.59 7.98 -16.57
C GLU A 415 -9.30 7.38 -17.13
N ILE A 416 -9.39 6.50 -18.13
CA ILE A 416 -8.23 5.98 -18.87
C ILE A 416 -7.49 7.11 -19.58
N ASP A 417 -8.19 7.99 -20.30
CA ASP A 417 -7.55 9.14 -20.97
C ASP A 417 -6.86 10.05 -19.95
N SER A 418 -7.54 10.33 -18.82
CA SER A 418 -6.94 11.15 -17.75
C SER A 418 -5.68 10.52 -17.16
N ILE A 419 -5.63 9.20 -16.97
CA ILE A 419 -4.43 8.50 -16.49
C ILE A 419 -3.32 8.57 -17.53
N ILE A 420 -3.64 8.34 -18.80
CA ILE A 420 -2.66 8.38 -19.89
C ILE A 420 -2.07 9.78 -20.01
N ASP A 421 -2.91 10.82 -20.00
CA ASP A 421 -2.47 12.22 -20.06
C ASP A 421 -1.65 12.61 -18.82
N GLU A 422 -2.07 12.17 -17.62
CA GLU A 422 -1.30 12.37 -16.39
C GLU A 422 0.08 11.70 -16.49
N HIS A 423 0.14 10.44 -16.94
CA HIS A 423 1.40 9.71 -17.12
C HIS A 423 2.30 10.40 -18.15
N ILE A 424 1.75 10.77 -19.31
CA ILE A 424 2.50 11.50 -20.34
C ILE A 424 3.00 12.84 -19.77
N SER A 425 2.19 13.58 -19.01
CA SER A 425 2.61 14.83 -18.40
C SER A 425 3.73 14.65 -17.37
N LYS A 426 3.70 13.54 -16.60
CA LYS A 426 4.66 13.24 -15.54
C LYS A 426 6.00 12.73 -16.06
N TYR A 427 5.99 11.95 -17.15
CA TYR A 427 7.15 11.22 -17.67
C TYR A 427 7.58 11.67 -19.08
N SER A 428 6.96 12.72 -19.64
CA SER A 428 7.46 13.28 -20.91
C SER A 428 8.66 14.17 -20.67
N ILE A 429 9.67 14.02 -21.55
CA ILE A 429 10.80 14.93 -21.60
C ILE A 429 10.29 16.32 -21.96
N PRO A 430 10.50 17.33 -21.08
CA PRO A 430 10.00 18.68 -21.32
C PRO A 430 10.47 19.24 -22.66
N HIS A 431 9.63 20.05 -23.30
CA HIS A 431 9.97 20.68 -24.57
C HIS A 431 11.11 21.69 -24.44
N CYS A 432 11.28 22.31 -23.28
CA CYS A 432 12.40 23.17 -22.98
C CYS A 432 13.54 22.35 -22.34
N THR A 433 14.47 21.88 -23.17
CA THR A 433 15.64 21.13 -22.73
C THR A 433 16.88 22.00 -22.52
N TYR A 434 16.75 23.33 -22.61
CA TYR A 434 17.85 24.29 -22.48
C TYR A 434 19.06 23.96 -23.38
N GLY A 435 18.80 23.44 -24.58
CA GLY A 435 19.82 23.06 -25.56
C GLY A 435 20.35 21.62 -25.42
N VAL A 436 19.88 20.85 -24.44
CA VAL A 436 20.21 19.43 -24.30
C VAL A 436 19.37 18.60 -25.29
N ASP A 437 20.00 17.63 -25.96
CA ASP A 437 19.29 16.73 -26.87
C ASP A 437 18.25 15.89 -26.10
N ARG A 438 17.02 15.86 -26.63
CA ARG A 438 15.92 15.04 -26.09
C ARG A 438 16.26 13.56 -26.14
N ARG A 439 17.01 13.11 -27.16
CA ARG A 439 17.44 11.72 -27.27
C ARG A 439 18.34 11.32 -26.10
N LEU A 440 19.30 12.18 -25.75
CA LEU A 440 20.19 11.96 -24.61
C LEU A 440 19.42 11.86 -23.29
N LEU A 441 18.44 12.76 -23.07
CA LEU A 441 17.60 12.70 -21.86
C LEU A 441 16.80 11.41 -21.78
N SER A 442 16.24 10.94 -22.91
CA SER A 442 15.53 9.67 -22.99
C SER A 442 16.43 8.48 -22.67
N GLU A 443 17.65 8.47 -23.21
CA GLU A 443 18.64 7.42 -22.96
C GLU A 443 19.06 7.42 -21.47
N LEU A 444 19.24 8.59 -20.86
CA LEU A 444 19.57 8.71 -19.44
C LEU A 444 18.44 8.24 -18.51
N GLU A 445 17.19 8.58 -18.82
CA GLU A 445 16.02 8.07 -18.09
C GLU A 445 15.93 6.54 -18.20
N GLU A 446 16.16 5.98 -19.39
CA GLU A 446 16.16 4.54 -19.59
C GLU A 446 17.31 3.82 -18.85
N VAL A 447 18.51 4.39 -18.85
CA VAL A 447 19.66 3.88 -18.09
C VAL A 447 19.39 3.94 -16.59
N ASN A 448 18.80 5.04 -16.09
CA ASN A 448 18.40 5.17 -14.69
C ASN A 448 17.36 4.13 -14.30
N ARG A 449 16.34 3.92 -15.13
CA ARG A 449 15.31 2.88 -14.93
C ARG A 449 15.93 1.49 -14.85
N HIS A 450 16.79 1.14 -15.81
CA HIS A 450 17.49 -0.15 -15.79
C HIS A 450 18.37 -0.30 -14.56
N SER A 451 19.11 0.74 -14.17
CA SER A 451 19.97 0.73 -12.98
C SER A 451 19.17 0.55 -11.69
N ARG A 452 17.99 1.17 -11.60
CA ARG A 452 17.06 0.99 -10.47
C ARG A 452 16.53 -0.43 -10.39
N VAL A 453 16.02 -0.98 -11.49
CA VAL A 453 15.54 -2.37 -11.55
C VAL A 453 16.66 -3.34 -11.20
N LEU A 454 17.88 -3.09 -11.69
CA LEU A 454 19.05 -3.87 -11.32
C LEU A 454 19.35 -3.75 -9.82
N ASN A 455 19.25 -2.56 -9.22
CA ASN A 455 19.47 -2.34 -7.79
C ASN A 455 18.40 -3.04 -6.91
N GLU A 456 17.13 -2.97 -7.29
CA GLU A 456 16.01 -3.64 -6.59
C GLU A 456 16.15 -5.18 -6.68
N ASN A 457 16.67 -5.69 -7.80
CA ASN A 457 16.95 -7.11 -8.00
C ASN A 457 18.40 -7.50 -7.68
N CYS A 458 19.20 -6.59 -7.13
CA CYS A 458 20.55 -6.93 -6.70
C CYS A 458 20.43 -7.75 -5.42
N ALA A 459 20.72 -9.05 -5.56
CA ALA A 459 21.09 -9.87 -4.42
C ALA A 459 22.12 -9.10 -3.58
N ASN A 460 21.80 -8.97 -2.30
CA ASN A 460 22.58 -8.24 -1.30
C ASN A 460 24.08 -8.45 -1.55
N PHE A 461 24.82 -7.39 -1.91
CA PHE A 461 26.24 -7.51 -2.31
C PHE A 461 27.05 -8.23 -1.22
N SER A 462 26.69 -8.02 0.05
CA SER A 462 27.26 -8.73 1.20
C SER A 462 27.11 -10.26 1.13
N THR A 463 25.98 -10.77 0.66
CA THR A 463 25.75 -12.21 0.49
C THR A 463 26.56 -12.75 -0.69
N THR A 464 26.64 -11.98 -1.78
CA THR A 464 27.44 -12.33 -2.96
C THR A 464 28.93 -12.42 -2.61
N GLU A 465 29.46 -11.46 -1.84
CA GLU A 465 30.84 -11.47 -1.35
C GLU A 465 31.12 -12.66 -0.43
N ARG A 466 30.21 -12.98 0.52
CA ARG A 466 30.36 -14.17 1.37
C ARG A 466 30.44 -15.47 0.57
N VAL A 467 29.66 -15.56 -0.52
CA VAL A 467 29.73 -16.73 -1.42
C VAL A 467 31.05 -16.73 -2.19
N ARG A 468 31.51 -15.58 -2.70
CA ARG A 468 32.83 -15.47 -3.34
C ARG A 468 33.94 -15.92 -2.40
N GLU A 469 33.99 -15.37 -1.19
CA GLU A 469 34.96 -15.74 -0.15
C GLU A 469 34.92 -17.24 0.17
N TYR A 470 33.71 -17.80 0.24
CA TYR A 470 33.56 -19.23 0.45
C TYR A 470 34.18 -20.04 -0.69
N LEU A 471 33.82 -19.70 -1.94
CA LEU A 471 34.26 -20.41 -3.14
C LEU A 471 35.77 -20.28 -3.38
N THR A 472 36.38 -19.14 -3.05
CA THR A 472 37.83 -18.94 -3.17
C THR A 472 38.63 -19.47 -1.98
N SER A 473 37.97 -19.78 -0.86
CA SER A 473 38.61 -20.38 0.31
C SER A 473 38.77 -21.90 0.16
N ALA A 474 39.80 -22.46 0.80
CA ALA A 474 40.05 -23.91 0.86
C ALA A 474 39.11 -24.65 1.83
N ARG A 475 37.79 -24.39 1.77
CA ARG A 475 36.79 -25.03 2.63
C ARG A 475 36.21 -26.27 1.96
N GLY A 476 36.35 -27.44 2.60
CA GLY A 476 35.87 -28.73 2.10
C GLY A 476 34.42 -29.09 2.48
N LYS A 477 33.56 -28.12 2.77
CA LYS A 477 32.14 -28.35 3.11
C LYS A 477 31.25 -27.94 1.93
N PRO A 478 30.00 -28.42 1.85
CA PRO A 478 29.03 -27.89 0.87
C PRO A 478 28.51 -26.51 1.31
N LEU A 479 28.37 -25.59 0.36
CA LEU A 479 27.70 -24.31 0.56
C LEU A 479 26.18 -24.51 0.40
N VAL A 480 25.41 -24.08 1.40
CA VAL A 480 23.94 -24.11 1.34
C VAL A 480 23.41 -22.68 1.38
N VAL A 481 22.67 -22.30 0.34
CA VAL A 481 21.94 -21.04 0.28
C VAL A 481 20.48 -21.31 0.61
N TYR A 482 19.97 -20.69 1.66
CA TYR A 482 18.60 -20.85 2.12
C TYR A 482 17.92 -19.49 2.34
N GLY A 483 16.59 -19.49 2.31
CA GLY A 483 15.75 -18.31 2.47
C GLY A 483 14.27 -18.65 2.28
N SER A 484 13.37 -17.79 2.76
CA SER A 484 11.92 -17.95 2.64
C SER A 484 11.46 -18.06 1.17
N MET A 485 10.23 -18.52 0.96
CA MET A 485 9.61 -18.52 -0.37
C MET A 485 9.59 -17.09 -0.92
N GLY A 486 9.91 -16.92 -2.22
CA GLY A 486 9.97 -15.58 -2.84
C GLY A 486 11.23 -14.76 -2.52
N ALA A 487 12.14 -15.21 -1.65
CA ALA A 487 13.37 -14.48 -1.28
C ALA A 487 14.43 -14.35 -2.41
N GLY A 488 14.08 -14.64 -3.67
CA GLY A 488 14.97 -14.44 -4.81
C GLY A 488 16.10 -15.46 -4.97
N LYS A 489 16.02 -16.65 -4.33
CA LYS A 489 17.08 -17.68 -4.37
C LYS A 489 17.52 -18.05 -5.80
N SER A 490 16.56 -18.25 -6.70
CA SER A 490 16.86 -18.62 -8.10
C SER A 490 17.56 -17.49 -8.86
N VAL A 491 17.14 -16.24 -8.64
CA VAL A 491 17.77 -15.04 -9.21
C VAL A 491 19.19 -14.89 -8.66
N PHE A 492 19.38 -15.11 -7.36
CA PHE A 492 20.70 -15.08 -6.73
C PHE A 492 21.63 -16.16 -7.32
N MET A 493 21.16 -17.40 -7.50
CA MET A 493 21.95 -18.47 -8.12
C MET A 493 22.31 -18.15 -9.58
N ALA A 494 21.39 -17.58 -10.35
CA ALA A 494 21.66 -17.14 -11.72
C ALA A 494 22.71 -16.01 -11.78
N LYS A 495 22.75 -15.15 -10.76
CA LYS A 495 23.79 -14.10 -10.65
C LYS A 495 25.13 -14.68 -10.23
N LEU A 496 25.16 -15.65 -9.32
CA LEU A 496 26.39 -16.34 -8.94
C LEU A 496 27.00 -17.09 -10.12
N SER A 497 26.18 -17.78 -10.94
CA SER A 497 26.67 -18.50 -12.11
C SER A 497 27.35 -17.60 -13.14
N GLN A 498 26.79 -16.41 -13.38
CA GLN A 498 27.40 -15.42 -14.28
C GLN A 498 28.77 -14.92 -13.80
N ASN A 499 28.97 -14.81 -12.49
CA ASN A 499 30.22 -14.29 -11.92
C ASN A 499 31.25 -15.39 -11.61
N LEU A 500 30.84 -16.66 -11.61
CA LEU A 500 31.67 -17.77 -11.16
C LEU A 500 32.93 -17.94 -12.01
N HIS A 501 32.83 -17.76 -13.32
CA HIS A 501 33.97 -17.79 -14.24
C HIS A 501 34.97 -16.65 -14.01
N THR A 502 34.53 -15.53 -13.42
CA THR A 502 35.43 -14.43 -13.06
C THR A 502 36.19 -14.73 -11.77
N TRP A 503 35.55 -15.42 -10.82
CA TRP A 503 36.15 -15.72 -9.51
C TRP A 503 36.99 -17.00 -9.52
N LEU A 504 36.57 -18.00 -10.30
CA LEU A 504 37.22 -19.31 -10.43
C LEU A 504 37.25 -19.71 -11.91
N PRO A 505 38.20 -19.18 -12.70
CA PRO A 505 38.26 -19.42 -14.14
C PRO A 505 38.35 -20.90 -14.53
N GLU A 506 39.02 -21.69 -13.68
CA GLU A 506 39.28 -23.13 -13.89
C GLU A 506 38.14 -24.03 -13.38
N SER A 507 37.03 -23.45 -12.91
CA SER A 507 35.92 -24.24 -12.36
C SER A 507 34.87 -24.57 -13.42
N HIS A 508 34.37 -25.81 -13.37
CA HIS A 508 33.24 -26.24 -14.19
C HIS A 508 31.95 -26.13 -13.39
N LEU A 509 31.06 -25.27 -13.86
CA LEU A 509 29.73 -25.13 -13.27
C LEU A 509 28.76 -26.13 -13.90
N VAL A 510 28.09 -26.91 -13.06
CA VAL A 510 26.96 -27.75 -13.47
C VAL A 510 25.72 -27.28 -12.70
N MET A 511 24.76 -26.70 -13.42
CA MET A 511 23.44 -26.37 -12.87
C MET A 511 22.46 -27.47 -13.27
N ARG A 512 21.61 -27.89 -12.33
CA ARG A 512 20.55 -28.87 -12.54
C ARG A 512 19.20 -28.28 -12.16
#